data_AF-A0A842T5H4-F1
#
_entry.id   AF-A0A842T5H4-F1
#
_cell.length_a   1.000
_cell.length_b   1.000
_cell.length_c   1.000
_cell.angle_alpha   90.00
_cell.angle_beta   90.00
_cell.angle_gamma   90.00
#
_symmetry.space_group_name_H-M   'P 1'
#
loop_
_entity.id
_entity.type
_entity.pdbx_description
1 polymer ?
#
loop_
_entity_poly.entity_id
_entity_poly.type
_entity_poly.pdbx_seq_one_letter_code
_entity_poly.pdbx_strand_id
1 'polypeptide(L)' 'MSSKKDLRTLFDQWDTLNNEVGQALQGLDFTTIKEIRKGQKKIEDSIYEILKEKAPLDLKKILPEAPG' A
#
# COMPACT_ATOMS: atom_id res chain seq x y z
N MET A 1 -7.83 19.83 7.89
CA MET A 1 -6.50 19.28 8.19
C MET A 1 -6.54 17.82 7.83
N SER A 2 -5.94 17.41 6.69
CA SER A 2 -5.94 16.00 6.29
C SER A 2 -5.11 15.21 7.29
N SER A 3 -5.75 14.28 7.97
CA SER A 3 -5.09 13.30 8.84
C SER A 3 -4.19 12.44 7.97
N LYS A 4 -2.95 12.90 7.75
CA LYS A 4 -1.88 12.06 7.20
C LYS A 4 -1.70 10.95 8.23
N LYS A 5 -2.25 9.77 7.95
CA LYS A 5 -1.86 8.56 8.65
C LYS A 5 -0.33 8.51 8.63
N ASP A 6 0.28 8.27 9.78
CA ASP A 6 1.73 8.16 9.86
C ASP A 6 2.19 7.02 8.94
N LEU A 7 3.33 7.20 8.26
CA LEU A 7 3.91 6.19 7.36
C LEU A 7 4.09 4.87 8.10
N ARG A 8 4.48 4.92 9.38
CA ARG A 8 4.61 3.74 10.22
C ARG A 8 3.30 2.96 10.28
N THR A 9 2.19 3.63 10.58
CA THR A 9 0.87 3.00 10.64
C THR A 9 0.45 2.39 9.31
N LEU A 10 0.76 3.05 8.19
CA LEU A 10 0.44 2.51 6.86
C LEU A 10 1.23 1.23 6.57
N PHE A 11 2.53 1.20 6.89
CA PHE A 11 3.33 0.00 6.71
C PHE A 11 2.91 -1.13 7.67
N ASP A 12 2.55 -0.83 8.91
CA ASP A 12 2.03 -1.82 9.86
C ASP A 12 0.70 -2.44 9.35
N GLN A 13 -0.19 -1.61 8.76
CA GLN A 13 -1.42 -2.09 8.12
C GLN A 13 -1.14 -2.94 6.89
N TRP A 14 -0.20 -2.53 6.04
CA TRP A 14 0.22 -3.29 4.86
C TRP A 14 0.81 -4.66 5.23
N ASP A 15 1.65 -4.71 6.27
CA ASP A 15 2.25 -5.95 6.77
C ASP A 15 1.21 -6.91 7.34
N THR A 16 0.22 -6.38 8.07
CA THR A 16 -0.93 -7.17 8.54
C THR A 16 -1.64 -7.85 7.38
N LEU A 17 -1.95 -7.11 6.31
CA LEU A 17 -2.59 -7.68 5.12
C LEU A 17 -1.69 -8.69 4.39
N ASN A 18 -0.36 -8.50 4.37
CA ASN A 18 0.54 -9.51 3.80
C ASN A 18 0.49 -10.83 4.55
N ASN A 19 0.44 -10.78 5.88
CA ASN A 19 0.30 -11.98 6.70
C ASN A 19 -1.04 -12.70 6.41
N GLU A 20 -2.13 -11.95 6.24
CA GLU A 20 -3.43 -12.49 5.84
C GLU A 20 -3.40 -13.13 4.44
N VAL A 21 -2.72 -12.51 3.47
CA VAL A 21 -2.51 -13.12 2.13
C VAL A 21 -1.76 -14.44 2.26
N GLY A 22 -0.72 -14.49 3.09
CA GLY A 22 0.05 -15.71 3.34
C GLY A 22 -0.83 -16.86 3.87
N GLN A 23 -1.74 -16.57 4.80
CA GLN A 23 -2.69 -17.54 5.32
C GLN A 23 -3.71 -17.98 4.26
N ALA A 24 -4.29 -17.03 3.51
CA ALA A 24 -5.27 -17.34 2.46
C ALA A 24 -4.65 -18.15 1.30
N LEU A 25 -3.36 -17.94 1.00
CA LEU A 25 -2.61 -18.74 0.02
C LEU A 25 -2.46 -20.20 0.46
N GLN A 26 -2.22 -20.47 1.75
CA GLN A 26 -2.16 -21.85 2.26
C GLN A 26 -3.49 -22.58 2.07
N GLY A 27 -4.61 -21.86 2.20
CA GLY A 27 -5.96 -22.38 1.96
C GLY A 27 -6.43 -22.37 0.50
N LEU A 28 -5.62 -21.85 -0.44
CA LEU A 28 -6.00 -21.59 -1.83
C LEU A 28 -7.29 -20.74 -1.97
N ASP A 29 -7.55 -19.85 -1.01
CA ASP A 29 -8.73 -18.96 -1.04
C ASP A 29 -8.47 -17.74 -1.92
N PHE A 30 -8.59 -17.93 -3.23
CA PHE A 30 -8.37 -16.87 -4.21
C PHE A 30 -9.38 -15.72 -4.12
N THR A 31 -10.56 -15.95 -3.54
CA THR A 31 -11.56 -14.90 -3.34
C THR A 31 -11.08 -13.94 -2.26
N THR A 32 -10.70 -14.47 -1.10
CA THR A 32 -10.15 -13.68 0.00
C THR A 32 -8.84 -12.99 -0.39
N ILE A 33 -7.94 -13.68 -1.11
CA ILE A 33 -6.71 -13.05 -1.63
C ILE A 33 -7.03 -11.81 -2.48
N LYS A 34 -8.03 -11.90 -3.37
CA LYS A 34 -8.43 -10.78 -4.24
C LYS A 34 -8.97 -9.60 -3.42
N GLU A 35 -9.70 -9.86 -2.35
CA GLU A 35 -10.22 -8.82 -1.46
C GLU A 35 -9.11 -8.15 -0.65
N ILE A 36 -8.21 -8.94 -0.07
CA ILE A 36 -7.05 -8.41 0.65
C ILE A 36 -6.18 -7.54 -0.27
N ARG A 37 -5.92 -7.99 -1.50
CA ARG A 37 -5.15 -7.24 -2.51
C ARG A 37 -5.78 -5.87 -2.84
N LYS A 38 -7.11 -5.75 -2.87
CA LYS A 38 -7.78 -4.45 -3.01
C LYS A 38 -7.52 -3.52 -1.82
N GLY A 39 -7.44 -4.09 -0.61
CA GLY A 39 -7.07 -3.37 0.61
C GLY A 39 -5.61 -2.89 0.56
N GLN A 40 -4.69 -3.77 0.17
CA GLN A 40 -3.27 -3.46 0.01
C GLN A 40 -3.05 -2.31 -0.96
N LYS A 41 -3.71 -2.35 -2.12
CA LYS A 41 -3.62 -1.27 -3.13
C LYS A 41 -3.93 0.11 -2.53
N LYS A 42 -5.01 0.25 -1.75
CA LYS A 42 -5.36 1.54 -1.12
C LYS A 42 -4.29 2.04 -0.15
N ILE A 43 -3.62 1.14 0.56
CA ILE A 43 -2.54 1.49 1.48
C ILE A 43 -1.29 1.88 0.70
N GLU A 44 -0.93 1.11 -0.33
CA GLU A 44 0.19 1.38 -1.23
C GLU A 44 0.02 2.75 -1.92
N ASP A 45 -1.19 3.07 -2.40
CA ASP A 45 -1.52 4.38 -2.97
C ASP A 45 -1.28 5.50 -1.94
N SER A 46 -1.69 5.28 -0.69
CA SER A 46 -1.49 6.26 0.39
C SER A 46 -0.02 6.45 0.74
N ILE A 47 0.76 5.36 0.80
CA ILE A 47 2.20 5.40 1.02
C ILE A 47 2.88 6.14 -0.13
N TYR A 48 2.50 5.82 -1.36
CA TYR A 48 3.05 6.42 -2.57
C TYR A 48 2.89 7.94 -2.58
N GLU A 49 1.68 8.45 -2.31
CA GLU A 49 1.43 9.89 -2.27
C GLU A 49 2.29 10.59 -1.20
N ILE A 50 2.43 10.00 0.00
CA ILE A 50 3.26 10.58 1.06
C ILE A 50 4.74 10.60 0.67
N LEU A 51 5.24 9.52 0.06
CA LEU A 51 6.63 9.44 -0.40
C LEU A 51 6.88 10.42 -1.55
N LYS A 52 5.96 10.48 -2.53
CA LYS A 52 6.02 11.38 -3.68
C LYS A 52 6.03 12.84 -3.23
N GLU A 53 5.20 13.24 -2.27
CA GLU A 53 5.22 14.61 -1.73
C GLU A 53 6.58 14.98 -1.13
N LYS A 54 7.20 14.05 -0.38
CA LYS A 54 8.48 14.25 0.30
C LYS A 54 9.70 14.02 -0.60
N ALA A 55 9.51 13.47 -1.79
CA ALA A 55 10.60 13.13 -2.69
C ALA A 55 11.34 14.39 -3.21
N PRO A 56 12.67 14.31 -3.36
CA PRO A 56 13.47 15.23 -4.16
C PRO A 56 12.92 15.46 -5.58
N LEU A 57 13.19 16.64 -6.16
CA LEU A 57 12.65 17.06 -7.46
C LEU A 57 13.08 16.17 -8.64
N ASP A 58 14.30 15.67 -8.60
CA ASP A 58 14.85 14.71 -9.56
C ASP A 58 14.09 13.38 -9.52
N LEU A 59 13.75 12.87 -8.33
CA LEU A 59 12.94 11.66 -8.18
C LEU A 59 11.48 11.88 -8.62
N LYS A 60 10.88 13.03 -8.29
CA LYS A 60 9.51 13.38 -8.72
C LYS A 60 9.32 13.35 -10.24
N LYS A 61 10.37 13.59 -11.03
CA LYS A 61 10.33 13.58 -12.51
C LYS A 61 10.28 12.17 -13.11
N ILE A 62 10.74 11.16 -12.37
CA ILE A 62 10.81 9.76 -12.84
C ILE A 62 9.76 8.87 -12.18
N LEU A 63 9.18 9.33 -11.06
CA LEU A 63 8.11 8.65 -10.38
C LEU A 63 6.83 8.68 -11.24
N PRO A 64 6.12 7.55 -11.42
CA PRO A 64 4.91 7.49 -12.23
C PRO A 64 3.80 8.41 -11.70
N GLU A 65 2.92 8.89 -12.56
CA GLU A 65 1.85 9.79 -12.10
C GLU A 65 0.86 9.07 -11.16
N ALA A 66 0.65 7.77 -11.37
CA ALA A 66 -0.25 6.94 -10.57
C ALA A 66 0.35 5.56 -10.23
N PRO A 67 0.05 5.02 -9.03
CA PRO A 67 0.24 3.60 -8.71
C PRO A 67 -0.74 2.71 -9.52
N GLY A 68 -0.21 1.61 -10.07
CA GLY A 68 -0.91 0.70 -11.00
C GLY A 68 -2.05 -0.10 -10.39
#